data_AF-N8X0B8-F1
#
_entry.id   AF-N8X0B8-F1
#
_cell.length_a   1.000
_cell.length_b   1.000
_cell.length_c   1.000
_cell.angle_alpha   90.00
_cell.angle_beta   90.00
_cell.angle_gamma   90.00
#
_symmetry.space_group_name_H-M   'P 1'
#
loop_
_entity.id
_entity.type
_entity.pdbx_description
1 polymer ?
#
loop_
_entity_poly.entity_id
_entity_poly.type
_entity_poly.pdbx_seq_one_letter_code
_entity_poly.pdbx_strand_id
1 'polypeptide(L)'
;MITIPEKKQRTREQLEKDIKQFLDGGGSIEEVISDEKRSKKEKLVKTYLFFSVHHPFYARETGISVPRLKAIQRTVSSASDEELETLWVYFRKREWGIDD
;
A
#
# COMPACT_ATOMS: atom_id res chain seq x y z
N MET A 1 14.24 13.20 43.12
CA MET A 1 14.82 12.43 42.01
C MET A 1 13.71 11.55 41.46
N ILE A 2 13.26 11.78 40.23
CA ILE A 2 12.22 10.97 39.59
C ILE A 2 12.91 9.78 38.93
N THR A 3 12.74 8.60 39.50
CA THR A 3 13.24 7.34 38.95
C THR A 3 12.40 6.98 37.73
N ILE A 4 12.94 7.22 36.54
CA ILE A 4 12.37 6.69 35.30
C ILE A 4 12.56 5.17 35.35
N PRO A 5 11.49 4.35 35.30
CA PRO A 5 11.65 2.90 35.35
C PRO A 5 12.45 2.46 34.11
N GLU A 6 13.57 1.77 34.33
CA GLU A 6 14.34 1.12 33.28
C GLU A 6 13.38 0.26 32.45
N LYS A 7 13.21 0.64 31.18
CA LYS A 7 12.39 -0.09 30.22
C LYS A 7 13.05 -1.46 30.04
N LYS A 8 12.59 -2.46 30.79
CA LYS A 8 13.01 -3.87 30.72
C LYS A 8 13.22 -4.23 29.24
N GLN A 9 14.46 -4.46 28.84
CA GLN A 9 14.76 -4.92 27.48
C GLN A 9 14.02 -6.26 27.30
N ARG A 10 12.92 -6.24 26.54
CA ARG A 10 12.19 -7.47 26.20
C ARG A 10 13.12 -8.30 25.32
N THR A 11 13.49 -9.49 25.77
CA THR A 11 14.28 -10.43 24.97
C THR A 11 13.48 -10.85 23.74
N ARG A 12 14.19 -11.24 22.67
CA ARG A 12 13.57 -11.68 21.40
C ARG A 12 12.52 -12.78 21.61
N GLU A 13 12.78 -13.70 22.51
CA GLU A 13 11.90 -14.82 22.85
C GLU A 13 10.59 -14.35 23.52
N GLN A 14 10.63 -13.23 24.26
CA GLN A 14 9.43 -12.63 24.85
C GLN A 14 8.55 -11.98 23.77
N LEU A 15 9.17 -11.32 22.79
CA LEU A 15 8.45 -10.70 21.66
C LEU A 15 7.74 -11.76 20.80
N GLU A 16 8.38 -12.90 20.54
CA GLU A 16 7.77 -13.99 19.77
C GLU A 16 6.57 -14.61 20.49
N LYS A 17 6.64 -14.74 21.83
CA LYS A 17 5.50 -15.19 22.65
C LYS A 17 4.34 -14.20 22.64
N ASP A 18 4.63 -12.90 22.77
CA ASP A 18 3.62 -11.83 22.73
C ASP A 18 2.90 -11.80 21.37
N ILE A 19 3.66 -11.92 20.26
CA ILE A 19 3.10 -11.98 18.91
C ILE A 19 2.20 -13.22 18.74
N LYS A 20 2.65 -14.38 19.22
CA LYS A 20 1.86 -15.61 19.13
C LYS A 20 0.56 -15.51 19.92
N GLN A 21 0.60 -14.98 21.14
CA GLN A 21 -0.60 -14.74 21.95
C GLN A 21 -1.56 -13.75 21.31
N PHE A 22 -1.05 -12.71 20.65
CA PHE A 22 -1.87 -11.74 19.92
C PHE A 22 -2.59 -12.38 18.73
N LEU A 23 -1.90 -13.23 17.96
CA LEU A 23 -2.48 -13.97 16.84
C LEU A 23 -3.51 -15.03 17.31
N ASP A 24 -3.19 -15.81 18.35
CA ASP A 24 -4.12 -16.80 18.95
C ASP A 24 -5.38 -16.13 19.54
N GLY A 25 -5.27 -14.87 19.99
CA GLY A 25 -6.39 -14.06 20.47
C GLY A 25 -7.28 -13.47 19.36
N GLY A 26 -7.03 -13.78 18.09
CA GLY A 26 -7.77 -13.24 16.94
C GLY A 26 -7.27 -11.89 16.45
N GLY A 27 -6.11 -11.41 16.94
CA GLY A 27 -5.44 -10.24 16.39
C GLY A 27 -4.90 -10.51 14.99
N SER A 28 -4.95 -9.51 14.11
CA SER A 28 -4.33 -9.58 12.78
C SER A 28 -3.11 -8.66 12.71
N ILE A 29 -2.05 -9.12 12.06
CA ILE A 29 -0.87 -8.30 11.79
C ILE A 29 -1.07 -7.67 10.42
N GLU A 30 -1.26 -6.35 10.38
CA GLU A 30 -1.21 -5.58 9.14
C GLU A 30 0.24 -5.16 8.88
N GLU A 31 0.80 -5.58 7.74
CA GLU A 31 2.11 -5.08 7.29
C GLU A 31 1.95 -3.60 6.90
N VAL A 32 2.52 -2.71 7.70
CA VAL A 32 2.65 -1.30 7.31
C VAL A 32 3.65 -1.24 6.16
N ILE A 33 3.16 -0.96 4.96
CA ILE A 33 3.99 -0.77 3.77
C ILE A 33 5.01 0.33 4.08
N SER A 34 6.30 0.01 4.02
CA SER A 34 7.37 1.01 4.16
C SER A 34 7.14 2.17 3.18
N ASP A 35 7.31 3.40 3.65
CA ASP A 35 7.15 4.63 2.85
C ASP A 35 7.88 4.57 1.50
N GLU A 36 9.02 3.89 1.45
CA GLU A 36 9.79 3.74 0.21
C GLU A 36 9.07 2.87 -0.83
N LYS A 37 8.37 1.80 -0.40
CA LYS A 37 7.54 0.97 -1.28
C LYS A 37 6.32 1.75 -1.76
N ARG A 38 5.68 2.53 -0.88
CA ARG A 38 4.53 3.36 -1.23
C ARG A 38 4.92 4.42 -2.27
N SER A 39 6.02 5.13 -2.05
CA SER A 39 6.54 6.15 -2.96
C SER A 39 6.83 5.60 -4.37
N LYS A 40 7.38 4.38 -4.48
CA LYS A 40 7.59 3.71 -5.78
C LYS A 40 6.26 3.43 -6.50
N LYS A 41 5.24 2.95 -5.79
CA LYS A 41 3.90 2.72 -6.35
C LYS A 41 3.26 4.03 -6.80
N GLU A 42 3.30 5.06 -5.95
CA GLU A 42 2.77 6.39 -6.28
C GLU A 42 3.42 6.99 -7.54
N LYS A 43 4.74 6.87 -7.67
CA LYS A 43 5.46 7.36 -8.87
C LYS A 43 4.98 6.68 -10.14
N LEU A 44 4.84 5.35 -10.10
CA LEU A 44 4.37 4.57 -11.26
C LEU A 44 2.93 4.94 -11.60
N VAL A 45 2.03 4.94 -10.61
CA VAL A 45 0.61 5.29 -10.78
C VAL A 45 0.46 6.71 -11.33
N LYS A 46 1.25 7.68 -10.85
CA LYS A 46 1.24 9.06 -11.34
C LYS A 46 1.60 9.15 -12.82
N THR A 47 2.68 8.50 -13.22
CA THR A 47 3.14 8.49 -14.62
C THR A 47 2.09 7.86 -15.52
N TYR A 48 1.59 6.68 -15.16
CA TYR A 48 0.63 5.97 -16.00
C TYR A 48 -0.72 6.67 -16.08
N LEU A 49 -1.29 7.12 -14.95
CA LEU A 49 -2.56 7.85 -14.97
C LEU A 49 -2.45 9.15 -15.76
N PHE A 50 -1.31 9.85 -15.75
CA PHE A 50 -1.17 11.10 -16.51
C PHE A 50 -1.47 10.92 -18.01
N PHE A 51 -1.00 9.83 -18.63
CA PHE A 51 -1.21 9.58 -20.06
C PHE A 51 -2.59 8.99 -20.40
N SER A 52 -3.32 8.51 -19.39
CA SER A 52 -4.30 7.46 -19.60
C SER A 52 -5.61 7.64 -18.81
N VAL A 53 -5.70 8.63 -17.93
CA VAL A 53 -6.83 8.88 -17.02
C VAL A 53 -8.21 9.00 -17.71
N HIS A 54 -8.24 9.37 -18.99
CA HIS A 54 -9.48 9.54 -19.76
C HIS A 54 -10.02 8.23 -20.35
N HIS A 55 -9.24 7.16 -20.32
CA HIS A 55 -9.63 5.92 -20.98
C HIS A 55 -10.62 5.14 -20.11
N PRO A 56 -11.83 4.84 -20.59
CA PRO A 56 -12.84 4.09 -19.83
C PRO A 56 -12.39 2.66 -19.50
N PHE A 57 -11.34 2.17 -20.18
CA PHE A 57 -10.74 0.86 -19.96
C PHE A 57 -10.16 0.70 -18.55
N TYR A 58 -9.56 1.74 -17.97
CA TYR A 58 -8.98 1.66 -16.62
C TYR A 58 -10.05 1.46 -15.56
N ALA A 59 -11.18 2.16 -15.69
CA ALA A 59 -12.27 2.01 -14.74
C ALA A 59 -12.92 0.62 -14.80
N ARG A 60 -12.99 0.03 -16.00
CA ARG A 60 -13.50 -1.33 -16.19
C ARG A 60 -12.58 -2.37 -15.56
N GLU A 61 -11.27 -2.25 -15.79
CA GLU A 61 -10.30 -3.27 -15.37
C GLU A 61 -9.92 -3.17 -13.88
N THR A 62 -9.89 -1.96 -13.32
CA THR A 62 -9.53 -1.73 -11.91
C THR A 62 -10.74 -1.67 -10.99
N GLY A 63 -11.96 -1.57 -11.53
CA GLY A 63 -13.18 -1.31 -10.74
C GLY A 63 -13.26 0.09 -10.14
N ILE A 64 -12.24 0.93 -10.31
CA ILE A 64 -12.19 2.30 -9.79
C ILE A 64 -12.93 3.23 -10.76
N SER A 65 -13.90 3.99 -10.27
CA SER A 65 -14.67 4.90 -11.13
C SER A 65 -13.79 5.95 -11.82
N VAL A 66 -14.15 6.34 -13.05
CA VAL A 66 -13.42 7.39 -13.81
C VAL A 66 -13.25 8.69 -13.02
N PRO A 67 -14.26 9.21 -12.28
CA PRO A 67 -14.07 10.38 -11.42
C PRO A 67 -13.02 10.16 -10.32
N ARG A 68 -12.98 8.96 -9.72
CA ARG A 68 -11.98 8.64 -8.69
C ARG A 68 -10.58 8.52 -9.28
N LEU A 69 -10.43 7.90 -10.45
CA LEU A 69 -9.16 7.88 -11.18
C LEU A 69 -8.64 9.29 -11.50
N LYS A 70 -9.53 10.22 -11.87
CA LYS A 70 -9.18 11.64 -12.07
C LYS A 70 -8.74 12.32 -10.77
N ALA A 71 -9.39 12.02 -9.65
CA ALA A 71 -8.98 12.55 -8.35
C ALA A 71 -7.59 12.03 -7.95
N ILE A 72 -7.35 10.72 -8.10
CA ILE A 72 -6.05 10.09 -7.84
C ILE A 72 -4.97 10.67 -8.77
N GLN A 73 -5.26 10.86 -10.07
CA GLN A 73 -4.31 11.47 -11.02
C GLN A 73 -3.87 12.88 -10.58
N ARG A 74 -4.77 13.70 -10.05
CA ARG A 74 -4.45 15.04 -9.53
C ARG A 74 -3.65 14.97 -8.23
N THR A 75 -3.95 14.00 -7.37
CA THR A 75 -3.32 13.86 -6.05
C THR A 75 -3.17 12.38 -5.69
N VAL A 76 -2.06 11.76 -6.12
CA VAL A 76 -1.85 10.31 -5.99
C VAL A 76 -1.79 9.87 -4.54
N SER A 77 -1.22 10.70 -3.66
CA SER A 77 -1.13 10.43 -2.23
C SER A 77 -2.50 10.42 -1.51
N SER A 78 -3.59 10.81 -2.19
CA SER A 78 -4.97 10.68 -1.68
C SER A 78 -5.61 9.31 -1.96
N ALA A 79 -4.91 8.43 -2.68
CA ALA A 79 -5.31 7.05 -2.87
C ALA A 79 -5.14 6.26 -1.56
N SER A 80 -6.11 5.40 -1.28
CA SER A 80 -5.96 4.35 -0.27
C SER A 80 -4.89 3.34 -0.70
N ASP A 81 -4.35 2.57 0.26
CA ASP A 81 -3.38 1.52 -0.05
C ASP A 81 -3.95 0.48 -1.01
N GLU A 82 -5.25 0.14 -0.89
CA GLU A 82 -5.95 -0.78 -1.77
C GLU A 82 -6.06 -0.24 -3.22
N GLU A 83 -6.43 1.04 -3.37
CA GLU A 83 -6.50 1.68 -4.69
C GLU A 83 -5.12 1.76 -5.34
N LEU A 84 -4.09 2.09 -4.53
CA LEU A 84 -2.72 2.19 -5.00
C LEU A 84 -2.17 0.83 -5.43
N GLU A 85 -2.46 -0.24 -4.68
CA GLU A 85 -2.07 -1.61 -5.04
C GLU A 85 -2.78 -2.07 -6.31
N THR A 86 -4.09 -1.85 -6.40
CA THR A 86 -4.90 -2.23 -7.56
C THR A 86 -4.35 -1.58 -8.84
N LEU A 87 -4.06 -0.28 -8.78
CA LEU A 87 -3.50 0.46 -9.91
C LEU A 87 -2.06 0.01 -10.23
N TRP A 88 -1.25 -0.24 -9.20
CA TRP A 88 0.13 -0.69 -9.38
C TRP A 88 0.20 -2.06 -10.06
N VAL A 89 -0.57 -3.05 -9.58
CA VAL A 89 -0.64 -4.40 -10.20
C VAL A 89 -1.13 -4.29 -11.64
N TYR A 90 -2.18 -3.50 -11.86
CA TYR A 90 -2.76 -3.31 -13.18
C TYR A 90 -1.76 -2.72 -14.19
N PHE A 91 -1.04 -1.65 -13.82
CA PHE A 91 -0.06 -1.03 -14.72
C PHE A 91 1.16 -1.93 -14.94
N ARG A 92 1.65 -2.63 -13.91
CA ARG A 92 2.75 -3.60 -14.02
C ARG A 92 2.42 -4.76 -14.95
N LYS A 93 1.20 -5.31 -14.87
CA LYS A 93 0.73 -6.37 -15.77
C LYS A 93 0.76 -5.91 -17.23
N ARG A 94 0.47 -4.62 -17.48
CA ARG A 94 0.44 -4.04 -18.81
C ARG A 94 1.83 -3.70 -19.35
N GLU A 95 2.80 -3.38 -18.48
CA GLU A 95 4.22 -3.27 -18.85
C GLU A 95 4.79 -4.62 -19.31
N TRP A 96 4.48 -5.71 -18.60
CA TRP A 96 4.93 -7.05 -18.97
C TRP A 96 4.21 -7.66 -20.17
N GLY A 97 3.08 -7.08 -20.61
CA GLY A 97 2.40 -7.50 -21.84
C GLY A 97 2.93 -6.85 -23.12
N ILE A 98 4.00 -6.07 -23.05
CA ILE A 98 4.65 -5.42 -24.21
C ILE A 98 5.90 -6.20 -24.66
N ASP A 99 6.33 -7.21 -23.89
CA ASP A 99 7.52 -8.05 -24.16
C ASP A 99 7.17 -9.46 -24.69
N ASP A 100 5.91 -9.73 -25.06
CA ASP A 100 5.48 -11.00 -25.71
C ASP A 100 5.04 -10.76 -27.16
#